data_AF-A0A318IE09-F1
#
_entry.id   AF-A0A318IE09-F1
#
_cell.length_a   1.000
_cell.length_b   1.000
_cell.length_c   1.000
_cell.angle_alpha   90.00
_cell.angle_beta   90.00
_cell.angle_gamma   90.00
#
_symmetry.space_group_name_H-M   'P 1'
#
loop_
_entity.id
_entity.type
_entity.pdbx_description
1 polymer ?
#
loop_
_entity_poly.entity_id
_entity_poly.type
_entity_poly.pdbx_seq_one_letter_code
_entity_poly.pdbx_strand_id
1 'polypeptide(L)' 'MGRPATKPTELKDGYYIEVRNRNQKTGGIKIRRDTEEQMLLALAEYKKSKDVTVLGELKNGKMLDLAG' A
#
# COMPACT_ATOMS: atom_id res chain seq x y z
N MET A 1 -27.77 -1.37 24.75
CA MET A 1 -27.73 -1.49 23.28
C MET A 1 -26.27 -1.36 22.85
N GLY A 2 -25.67 -2.48 22.46
CA GLY A 2 -24.23 -2.58 22.17
C GLY A 2 -23.87 -1.85 20.89
N ARG A 3 -22.72 -1.16 20.88
CA ARG A 3 -22.16 -0.55 19.68
C ARG A 3 -22.06 -1.63 18.59
N PRO A 4 -22.54 -1.38 17.35
CA PRO A 4 -22.36 -2.34 16.28
C PRO A 4 -20.88 -2.68 16.16
N ALA A 5 -20.57 -3.97 16.00
CA ALA A 5 -19.20 -4.41 15.75
C ALA A 5 -18.68 -3.63 14.54
N THR A 6 -17.68 -2.79 14.76
CA THR A 6 -16.97 -2.09 13.68
C THR A 6 -16.36 -3.16 12.80
N LYS A 7 -17.03 -3.45 11.67
CA LYS A 7 -16.47 -4.33 10.64
C LYS A 7 -15.07 -3.80 10.33
N PRO A 8 -14.03 -4.65 10.30
CA PRO A 8 -12.71 -4.21 9.90
C PRO A 8 -12.84 -3.53 8.54
N THR A 9 -12.31 -2.32 8.40
CA THR A 9 -12.29 -1.63 7.12
C THR A 9 -11.55 -2.51 6.12
N GLU A 10 -12.30 -3.09 5.19
CA GLU A 10 -11.73 -3.78 4.05
C GLU A 10 -10.87 -2.78 3.27
N LEU A 11 -9.67 -3.23 2.91
CA LEU A 11 -8.81 -2.45 2.04
C LEU A 11 -9.53 -2.24 0.71
N LYS A 12 -9.49 -1.02 0.19
CA LYS A 12 -10.11 -0.68 -1.09
C LYS A 12 -9.26 -1.23 -2.22
N ASP A 13 -9.92 -1.63 -3.32
CA ASP A 13 -9.21 -1.99 -4.53
C ASP A 13 -8.29 -0.86 -5.00
N GLY A 14 -7.12 -1.24 -5.52
CA GLY A 14 -6.09 -0.32 -5.99
C GLY A 14 -4.67 -0.80 -5.73
N TYR A 15 -3.71 0.04 -6.08
CA TYR A 15 -2.28 -0.25 -6.05
C TYR A 15 -1.67 0.17 -4.73
N TYR A 16 -0.93 -0.74 -4.10
CA TYR A 16 -0.32 -0.52 -2.81
C TYR A 16 1.21 -0.49 -2.92
N ILE A 17 1.81 0.48 -2.24
CA ILE A 17 3.25 0.50 -1.93
C ILE A 17 3.42 0.62 -0.42
N GLU A 18 4.44 -0.03 0.11
CA GLU A 18 4.90 0.17 1.47
C GLU A 18 6.10 1.10 1.44
N VAL A 19 6.03 2.18 2.22
CA VAL A 19 7.09 3.16 2.34
C VAL A 19 7.64 3.13 3.75
N ARG A 20 8.94 2.89 3.90
CA ARG A 20 9.64 2.83 5.19
C ARG A 20 10.83 3.78 5.21
N ASN A 21 11.19 4.27 6.40
CA ASN A 21 12.41 5.06 6.53
C ASN A 21 13.63 4.13 6.43
N ARG A 22 14.68 4.53 5.71
CA ARG A 22 15.87 3.69 5.45
C ARG A 22 16.55 3.16 6.73
N ASN A 23 16.43 3.89 7.85
CA ASN A 23 17.03 3.53 9.13
C ASN A 23 16.06 2.82 10.09
N GLN A 24 14.80 2.59 9.70
CA GLN A 24 13.85 1.85 10.53
C GLN A 24 13.68 0.42 10.01
N LYS A 25 13.96 -0.55 10.89
CA LYS A 25 13.81 -1.99 10.60
C LYS A 25 12.36 -2.47 10.75
N THR A 26 11.52 -1.71 11.44
CA THR A 26 10.15 -2.07 11.78
C THR A 26 9.23 -0.89 11.51
N GLY A 27 8.12 -1.14 10.83
CA GLY A 27 7.11 -0.12 10.53
C GLY A 27 7.29 0.51 9.14
N GLY A 28 6.32 0.23 8.27
CA GLY A 28 6.14 0.86 6.96
C GLY A 28 4.72 1.40 6.84
N ILE A 29 4.55 2.48 6.10
CA ILE A 29 3.23 3.06 5.80
C ILE A 29 2.78 2.52 4.44
N LYS A 30 1.60 1.92 4.39
CA LYS A 30 0.97 1.49 3.14
C LYS A 30 0.26 2.67 2.49
N ILE A 31 0.62 2.98 1.25
CA ILE A 31 -0.01 4.03 0.46
C ILE A 31 -0.79 3.36 -0.66
N ARG A 32 -2.08 3.68 -0.75
CA ARG A 32 -2.99 3.21 -1.81
C ARG A 32 -3.09 4.25 -2.92
N ARG A 33 -3.06 3.80 -4.17
CA ARG A 33 -3.32 4.58 -5.39
C ARG A 33 -4.37 3.90 -6.26
N ASP A 34 -5.06 4.69 -7.05
CA ASP A 34 -6.15 4.21 -7.91
C ASP A 34 -5.60 3.55 -9.18
N THR A 35 -4.47 4.04 -9.71
CA THR A 35 -3.85 3.53 -10.93
C THR A 35 -2.39 3.13 -10.71
N GLU A 36 -1.88 2.24 -11.57
CA GLU A 36 -0.48 1.82 -11.58
C GLU A 36 0.45 3.02 -11.80
N GLU A 37 0.14 3.91 -12.75
CA GLU A 37 0.94 5.09 -13.05
C GLU A 37 1.11 6.01 -11.82
N GLN A 38 0.04 6.22 -11.06
CA GLN A 38 0.09 6.99 -9.82
C GLN A 38 0.95 6.30 -8.76
N MET A 39 0.88 4.96 -8.68
CA MET A 39 1.72 4.18 -7.80
C MET A 39 3.20 4.28 -8.19
N LEU A 40 3.52 4.18 -9.48
CA LEU A 40 4.87 4.30 -10.00
C LEU A 40 5.46 5.70 -9.76
N LEU A 41 4.67 6.76 -9.97
CA LEU A 41 5.06 8.13 -9.64
C LEU A 41 5.38 8.28 -8.15
N ALA A 42 4.48 7.80 -7.28
CA ALA A 42 4.69 7.83 -5.83
C ALA A 42 5.94 7.02 -5.43
N LEU A 43 6.13 5.84 -6.02
CA LEU A 43 7.31 5.01 -5.79
C LEU A 43 8.59 5.74 -6.18
N ALA A 44 8.62 6.41 -7.34
CA ALA A 44 9.78 7.16 -7.81
C ALA A 44 10.09 8.36 -6.90
N GLU A 45 9.06 9.02 -6.38
CA GLU A 45 9.20 10.12 -5.43
C GLU A 45 9.76 9.63 -4.09
N TYR A 46 9.13 8.62 -3.49
CA TYR A 46 9.53 8.11 -2.18
C TYR A 46 10.89 7.39 -2.21
N LYS A 47 11.25 6.70 -3.30
CA LYS A 47 12.56 6.04 -3.43
C LYS A 47 13.75 6.99 -3.28
N LYS A 48 13.57 8.30 -3.54
CA LYS A 48 14.63 9.31 -3.38
C LYS A 48 15.16 9.38 -1.94
N SER A 49 14.26 9.29 -0.95
CA SER A 49 14.60 9.51 0.47
C SER A 49 14.27 8.33 1.38
N LYS A 50 13.35 7.47 0.96
CA LYS A 50 12.82 6.34 1.73
C LYS A 50 13.09 5.05 1.00
N ASP A 51 12.89 3.94 1.71
CA ASP A 51 12.90 2.61 1.12
C ASP A 51 11.45 2.25 0.81
N VAL A 52 11.19 1.77 -0.41
CA VAL A 52 9.84 1.59 -0.93
C VAL A 52 9.73 0.18 -1.50
N THR A 53 8.71 -0.55 -1.07
CA THR A 53 8.40 -1.90 -1.52
C THR A 53 7.06 -1.90 -2.22
N VAL A 54 7.00 -2.45 -3.43
CA VAL A 54 5.72 -2.63 -4.14
C VAL A 54 5.00 -3.81 -3.50
N LEU A 55 3.77 -3.57 -3.08
CA LEU A 55 2.93 -4.59 -2.46
C LEU A 55 2.00 -5.26 -3.49
N GLY A 56 1.69 -4.59 -4.59
CA GLY A 56 0.83 -5.12 -5.65
C GLY A 56 -0.51 -4.41 -5.78
N GLU A 57 -1.39 -4.94 -6.62
CA GLU A 57 -2.76 -4.47 -6.79
C GLU A 57 -3.71 -5.30 -5.92
N LEU A 58 -4.47 -4.64 -5.05
CA LEU A 58 -5.62 -5.28 -4.43
C LEU A 58 -6.80 -5.21 -5.39
N LYS A 59 -7.35 -6.37 -5.74
CA LYS A 59 -8.51 -6.49 -6.62
C LYS A 59 -9.47 -7.54 -6.10
N ASN A 60 -10.69 -7.12 -5.79
CA ASN A 60 -11.76 -7.99 -5.29
C ASN A 60 -11.33 -8.73 -4.01
N GLY A 61 -10.65 -8.01 -3.12
CA GLY A 61 -10.13 -8.54 -1.84
C GLY A 61 -8.93 -9.47 -1.96
N LYS A 62 -8.37 -9.67 -3.17
CA LYS A 62 -7.15 -10.45 -3.39
C LYS A 62 -5.99 -9.54 -3.76
N MET A 63 -4.83 -9.79 -3.16
CA MET A 63 -3.60 -9.08 -3.45
C MET A 63 -2.91 -9.78 -4.63
N LEU A 64 -2.75 -9.06 -5.73
CA LEU A 64 -2.07 -9.49 -6.95
C LEU A 64 -0.67 -8.89 -6.92
N ASP A 65 0.35 -9.74 -6.83
CA ASP A 65 1.73 -9.29 -6.99
C ASP A 65 1.96 -8.75 -8.40
N LEU A 66 2.61 -7.59 -8.48
CA LEU A 66 3.04 -6.97 -9.75
C LEU A 66 4.42 -7.49 -10.20
N ALA A 67 4.93 -8.53 -9.54
CA ALA A 67 6.15 -9.21 -9.96
C ALA A 67 5.81 -10.15 -11.13
N GLY A 68 6.23 -9.75 -12.33
CA GLY A 68 6.27 -10.64 -13.49
C GLY A 68 7.18 -11.84 -13.30
#